data_AF-A0A9Q3FYG7-F1
#
_entry.id   AF-A0A9Q3FYG7-F1
#
_cell.length_a   1.000
_cell.length_b   1.000
_cell.length_c   1.000
_cell.angle_alpha   90.00
_cell.angle_beta   90.00
_cell.angle_gamma   90.00
#
_symmetry.space_group_name_H-M   'P 1'
#
loop_
_entity.id
_entity.type
_entity.pdbx_description
1 polymer ?
#
loop_
_entity_poly.entity_id
_entity_poly.type
_entity_poly.pdbx_seq_one_letter_code
_entity_poly.pdbx_strand_id
1 'polypeptide(L)'
;MKTEIVVMENSTSQHIILGNYCLNIYGIDINNQKYRYFTIGEKKRQNFAFSNIPKQISIISSVKDNYKEEFVANRLVEAQINPSLSPKMRHVFLDVLYTYKNAFASDNEPVGAIKGHEVHITLDIDIPYPPILRIPAYLESPRAKETLEKHIQELIQLGVLRKVGHNEEVEVKTPVIIAWNNDESRMV
;
A
#
# COMPACT_ATOMS: atom_id res chain seq x y z
N MET A 1 -16.12 32.84 14.86
CA MET A 1 -15.95 32.29 13.49
C MET A 1 -17.28 32.45 12.78
N LYS A 2 -17.32 33.14 11.64
CA LYS A 2 -18.53 33.28 10.82
C LYS A 2 -18.48 32.15 9.80
N THR A 3 -19.36 31.16 9.93
CA THR A 3 -19.47 30.05 8.99
C THR A 3 -20.62 30.37 8.05
N GLU A 4 -20.41 30.23 6.74
CA GLU A 4 -21.42 30.47 5.73
C GLU A 4 -21.62 29.16 4.95
N ILE A 5 -22.88 28.72 4.85
CA ILE A 5 -23.26 27.58 4.01
C ILE A 5 -23.80 28.15 2.70
N VAL A 6 -23.13 27.84 1.59
CA VAL A 6 -23.51 28.29 0.26
C VAL A 6 -24.21 27.14 -0.48
N VAL A 7 -25.41 27.39 -1.01
CA VAL A 7 -26.13 26.42 -1.85
C VAL A 7 -25.59 26.54 -3.27
N MET A 8 -24.91 25.50 -3.76
CA MET A 8 -24.47 25.41 -5.15
C MET A 8 -25.52 24.68 -5.99
N GLU A 9 -25.72 25.07 -7.26
CA GLU A 9 -26.77 24.54 -8.13
C GLU A 9 -26.75 23.00 -8.29
N ASN A 10 -25.57 22.36 -8.22
CA ASN A 10 -25.43 20.90 -8.20
C ASN A 10 -24.05 20.52 -7.64
N SER A 11 -23.97 20.15 -6.35
CA SER A 11 -22.74 19.57 -5.78
C SER A 11 -22.99 18.14 -5.29
N THR A 12 -22.11 17.22 -5.67
CA THR A 12 -22.16 15.82 -5.22
C THR A 12 -21.19 15.63 -4.07
N SER A 13 -21.70 15.24 -2.91
CA SER A 13 -20.90 14.95 -1.72
C SER A 13 -21.33 13.62 -1.14
N GLN A 14 -20.37 12.70 -0.92
CA GLN A 14 -20.67 11.40 -0.32
C GLN A 14 -20.89 11.49 1.19
N HIS A 15 -20.22 12.43 1.85
CA HIS A 15 -20.29 12.64 3.29
C HIS A 15 -20.26 14.14 3.60
N ILE A 16 -21.06 14.57 4.56
CA ILE A 16 -21.01 15.90 5.15
C ILE A 16 -20.98 15.70 6.66
N ILE A 17 -19.95 16.22 7.33
CA ILE A 17 -19.81 16.16 8.78
C ILE A 17 -20.13 17.54 9.34
N LEU A 18 -21.19 17.61 10.15
CA LEU A 18 -21.62 18.85 10.81
C LEU A 18 -21.62 18.63 12.32
N GLY A 19 -21.06 19.59 13.05
CA GLY A 19 -21.16 19.61 14.51
C GLY A 19 -22.56 20.02 14.98
N ASN A 20 -22.94 19.61 16.19
CA ASN A 20 -24.24 19.92 16.81
C ASN A 20 -24.57 21.41 16.82
N TYR A 21 -23.56 22.27 16.98
CA TYR A 21 -23.71 23.72 16.92
C TYR A 21 -24.28 24.21 15.57
N CYS A 22 -23.77 23.66 14.47
CA CYS A 22 -24.25 23.99 13.12
C CYS A 22 -25.65 23.45 12.86
N LEU A 23 -25.97 22.25 13.35
CA LEU A 23 -27.31 21.65 13.21
C LEU A 23 -28.39 22.55 13.84
N ASN A 24 -28.12 23.08 15.03
CA ASN A 24 -29.05 23.98 15.73
C ASN A 24 -29.20 25.35 15.05
N ILE A 25 -28.09 25.97 14.63
CA ILE A 25 -28.12 27.30 14.02
C ILE A 25 -28.89 27.30 12.69
N TYR A 26 -28.68 26.27 11.88
CA TYR A 26 -29.30 26.18 10.56
C TYR A 26 -30.61 25.39 10.57
N GLY A 27 -31.09 24.88 11.71
CA GLY A 27 -32.35 24.16 11.80
C GLY A 27 -32.37 22.87 10.97
N ILE A 28 -31.26 22.12 11.00
CA ILE A 28 -31.12 20.86 10.27
C ILE A 28 -31.69 19.73 11.13
N ASP A 29 -32.87 19.23 10.77
CA ASP A 29 -33.53 18.11 11.45
C ASP A 29 -33.36 16.80 10.65
N ILE A 30 -32.59 15.87 11.21
CA ILE A 30 -32.25 14.58 10.59
C ILE A 30 -33.14 13.46 11.15
N ASN A 31 -33.91 13.72 12.21
CA ASN A 31 -34.33 12.67 13.12
C ASN A 31 -35.79 12.23 13.01
N ASN A 32 -36.66 12.85 12.19
CA ASN A 32 -38.08 12.47 12.29
C ASN A 32 -39.03 12.68 11.11
N GLN A 33 -38.61 12.50 9.85
CA GLN A 33 -39.56 12.44 8.73
C GLN A 33 -39.19 11.35 7.73
N LYS A 34 -40.21 10.84 7.02
CA LYS A 34 -40.11 9.79 5.97
C LYS A 34 -39.11 10.16 4.84
N TYR A 35 -38.71 11.43 4.79
CA TYR A 35 -37.68 11.99 3.94
C TYR A 35 -36.83 12.95 4.77
N ARG A 36 -35.53 13.03 4.50
CA ARG A 36 -34.61 13.93 5.20
C ARG A 36 -34.64 15.29 4.50
N TYR A 37 -34.93 16.36 5.23
CA TYR A 37 -34.90 17.73 4.73
C TYR A 37 -34.01 18.60 5.60
N PHE A 38 -33.48 19.67 5.03
CA PHE A 38 -32.88 20.76 5.81
C PHE A 38 -33.46 22.09 5.38
N THR A 39 -33.55 23.04 6.31
CA THR A 39 -33.90 24.43 6.01
C THR A 39 -32.61 25.25 6.08
N ILE A 40 -32.50 26.32 5.30
CA ILE A 40 -31.41 27.29 5.45
C ILE A 40 -32.02 28.68 5.65
N GLY A 41 -31.63 29.36 6.73
CA GLY A 41 -32.04 30.72 7.05
C GLY A 41 -33.34 30.84 7.85
N GLU A 42 -33.77 32.07 8.13
CA GLU A 42 -34.92 32.37 9.01
C GLU A 42 -36.27 31.93 8.44
N LYS A 43 -36.35 31.72 7.13
CA LYS A 43 -37.58 31.27 6.47
C LYS A 43 -37.68 29.74 6.54
N LYS A 44 -38.31 29.24 7.60
CA LYS A 44 -38.76 27.84 7.79
C LYS A 44 -39.71 27.28 6.71
N ARG A 45 -39.79 27.90 5.53
CA ARG A 45 -40.71 27.56 4.43
C ARG A 45 -40.01 27.01 3.19
N GLN A 46 -38.68 27.11 3.07
CA GLN A 46 -37.93 26.46 2.01
C GLN A 46 -37.25 25.21 2.55
N ASN A 47 -37.84 24.06 2.26
CA ASN A 47 -37.30 22.77 2.62
C ASN A 47 -36.48 22.23 1.46
N PHE A 48 -35.19 22.00 1.68
CA PHE A 48 -34.32 21.34 0.73
C PHE A 48 -34.32 19.85 1.03
N ALA A 49 -34.75 19.05 0.06
CA ALA A 49 -34.74 17.61 0.18
C ALA A 49 -33.31 17.08 0.01
N PHE A 50 -32.86 16.24 0.94
CA PHE A 50 -31.79 15.32 0.60
C PHE A 50 -32.39 14.33 -0.41
N SER A 51 -31.95 14.41 -1.67
CA SER A 51 -32.36 13.43 -2.65
C SER A 51 -31.71 12.10 -2.30
N ASN A 52 -32.46 11.25 -1.61
CA ASN A 52 -32.21 9.82 -1.65
C ASN A 52 -32.66 9.36 -3.03
N ILE A 53 -31.90 9.71 -4.07
CA ILE A 53 -31.93 8.91 -5.28
C ILE A 53 -31.47 7.54 -4.78
N PRO A 54 -32.34 6.53 -4.72
CA PRO A 54 -31.85 5.19 -4.55
C PRO A 54 -30.94 5.01 -5.76
N LYS A 55 -29.65 4.80 -5.55
CA LYS A 55 -28.90 4.11 -6.59
C LYS A 55 -29.70 2.85 -6.84
N GLN A 56 -30.43 2.80 -7.96
CA GLN A 56 -31.14 1.61 -8.38
C GLN A 56 -30.12 0.49 -8.28
N ILE A 57 -30.43 -0.49 -7.44
CA ILE A 57 -29.74 -1.76 -7.43
C ILE A 57 -30.13 -2.40 -8.75
N SER A 58 -29.32 -2.18 -9.79
CA SER A 58 -29.38 -2.95 -11.02
C SER A 58 -28.71 -4.30 -10.76
N ILE A 59 -29.51 -5.36 -10.82
CA ILE A 59 -28.99 -6.72 -10.98
C ILE A 59 -28.36 -6.76 -12.39
N ILE A 60 -27.04 -7.02 -12.42
CA ILE A 60 -26.16 -7.24 -13.59
C ILE A 60 -25.82 -5.98 -14.40
N SER A 61 -24.68 -5.36 -14.09
CA SER A 61 -23.53 -5.21 -15.01
C SER A 61 -22.55 -4.16 -14.45
N SER A 62 -21.33 -4.61 -14.13
CA SER A 62 -20.11 -3.78 -14.12
C SER A 62 -20.23 -2.37 -13.51
N VAL A 63 -20.23 -2.27 -12.17
CA VAL A 63 -19.10 -1.49 -11.64
C VAL A 63 -17.95 -2.38 -12.02
N LYS A 64 -17.31 -2.09 -13.17
CA LYS A 64 -15.98 -2.62 -13.42
C LYS A 64 -15.26 -2.28 -12.15
N ASP A 65 -14.99 -3.30 -11.36
CA ASP A 65 -14.22 -3.16 -10.16
C ASP A 65 -12.85 -2.84 -10.75
N ASN A 66 -12.65 -1.57 -11.07
CA ASN A 66 -11.70 -1.16 -12.10
C ASN A 66 -10.31 -1.61 -11.64
N TYR A 67 -10.12 -1.61 -10.32
CA TYR A 67 -8.99 -2.17 -9.59
C TYR A 67 -8.81 -3.69 -9.72
N LYS A 68 -9.88 -4.49 -9.78
CA LYS A 68 -9.78 -5.95 -10.02
C LYS A 68 -9.50 -6.25 -11.49
N GLU A 69 -10.17 -5.57 -12.41
CA GLU A 69 -9.88 -5.70 -13.85
C GLU A 69 -8.47 -5.24 -14.18
N GLU A 70 -8.02 -4.13 -13.59
CA GLU A 70 -6.65 -3.62 -13.66
C GLU A 70 -5.65 -4.58 -13.00
N PHE A 71 -5.98 -5.15 -11.83
CA PHE A 71 -5.13 -6.17 -11.19
C PHE A 71 -4.95 -7.39 -12.11
N VAL A 72 -6.02 -7.86 -12.75
CA VAL A 72 -5.94 -8.97 -13.70
C VAL A 72 -5.15 -8.57 -14.95
N ALA A 73 -5.42 -7.37 -15.48
CA ALA A 73 -4.83 -6.88 -16.73
C ALA A 73 -3.39 -6.35 -16.60
N ASN A 74 -2.90 -6.09 -15.39
CA ASN A 74 -1.53 -5.61 -15.16
C ASN A 74 -0.68 -6.63 -14.39
N ARG A 75 -1.25 -7.32 -13.38
CA ARG A 75 -0.48 -8.25 -12.52
C ARG A 75 -0.63 -9.72 -12.86
N LEU A 76 -1.69 -10.10 -13.59
CA LEU A 76 -1.93 -11.50 -13.98
C LEU A 76 -1.83 -11.74 -15.49
N VAL A 77 -1.26 -10.80 -16.25
CA VAL A 77 -1.09 -10.91 -17.72
C VAL A 77 -0.30 -12.16 -18.09
N GLU A 78 0.79 -12.39 -17.38
CA GLU A 78 1.69 -13.51 -17.62
C GLU A 78 1.27 -14.78 -16.86
N ALA A 79 0.20 -14.70 -16.06
CA ALA A 79 -0.27 -15.82 -15.26
C ALA A 79 -0.93 -16.88 -16.14
N GLN A 80 -0.35 -18.08 -16.15
CA GLN A 80 -0.91 -19.22 -16.85
C GLN A 80 -2.04 -19.87 -16.03
N ILE A 81 -3.28 -19.40 -16.25
CA ILE A 81 -4.47 -19.98 -15.61
C ILE A 81 -4.96 -21.17 -16.44
N ASN A 82 -5.20 -22.30 -15.78
CA ASN A 82 -5.65 -23.54 -16.42
C ASN A 82 -6.91 -23.30 -17.29
N PRO A 83 -6.88 -23.64 -18.59
CA PRO A 83 -8.00 -23.40 -19.51
C PRO A 83 -9.22 -24.29 -19.23
N SER A 84 -9.07 -25.40 -18.51
CA SER A 84 -10.17 -26.31 -18.15
C SER A 84 -11.09 -25.76 -17.05
N LEU A 85 -10.74 -24.62 -16.44
CA LEU A 85 -11.57 -23.98 -15.43
C LEU A 85 -12.87 -23.45 -16.05
N SER A 86 -14.01 -23.82 -15.47
CA SER A 86 -15.29 -23.22 -15.85
C SER A 86 -15.28 -21.70 -15.60
N PRO A 87 -16.06 -20.91 -16.36
CA PRO A 87 -16.11 -19.45 -16.20
C PRO A 87 -16.43 -19.01 -14.76
N LYS A 88 -17.31 -19.77 -14.07
CA LYS A 88 -17.67 -19.51 -12.67
C LYS A 88 -16.50 -19.78 -11.73
N MET A 89 -15.79 -20.90 -11.90
CA MET A 89 -14.62 -21.24 -11.08
C MET A 89 -13.48 -20.24 -11.31
N ARG A 90 -13.26 -19.83 -12.55
CA ARG A 90 -12.28 -18.79 -12.89
C ARG A 90 -12.60 -17.47 -12.18
N HIS A 91 -13.87 -17.08 -12.12
CA HIS A 91 -14.27 -15.86 -11.43
C HIS A 91 -13.96 -15.91 -9.93
N VAL A 92 -14.36 -17.01 -9.27
CA VAL A 92 -14.09 -17.25 -7.84
C VAL A 92 -12.59 -17.30 -7.56
N PHE A 93 -11.81 -17.93 -8.44
CA PHE A 93 -10.35 -17.97 -8.32
C PHE A 93 -9.73 -16.57 -8.38
N LEU A 94 -10.15 -15.74 -9.35
CA LEU A 94 -9.69 -14.35 -9.46
C LEU A 94 -10.14 -13.49 -8.26
N ASP A 95 -11.30 -13.77 -7.66
CA ASP A 95 -11.74 -13.12 -6.40
C ASP A 95 -10.77 -13.42 -5.25
N VAL A 96 -10.37 -14.68 -5.10
CA VAL A 96 -9.42 -15.09 -4.06
C VAL A 96 -8.07 -14.40 -4.27
N LEU A 97 -7.55 -14.41 -5.50
CA LEU A 97 -6.27 -13.75 -5.81
C LEU A 97 -6.33 -12.24 -5.52
N TYR A 98 -7.44 -11.58 -5.87
CA TYR A 98 -7.61 -10.15 -5.61
C TYR A 98 -7.76 -9.83 -4.11
N THR A 99 -8.41 -10.73 -3.35
CA THR A 99 -8.55 -10.62 -1.90
C THR A 99 -7.18 -10.65 -1.23
N TYR A 100 -6.29 -11.53 -1.68
CA TYR A 100 -4.95 -11.71 -1.14
C TYR A 100 -3.85 -11.02 -1.97
N LYS A 101 -4.19 -10.00 -2.77
CA LYS A 101 -3.24 -9.33 -3.68
C LYS A 101 -1.96 -8.77 -3.03
N ASN A 102 -2.01 -8.47 -1.73
CA ASN A 102 -0.88 -7.94 -0.94
C ASN A 102 0.08 -9.05 -0.47
N ALA A 103 -0.31 -10.32 -0.58
CA ALA A 103 0.56 -11.45 -0.28
C ALA A 103 1.57 -11.73 -1.41
N PHE A 104 1.35 -11.16 -2.59
CA PHE A 104 2.23 -11.32 -3.74
C PHE A 104 3.25 -10.19 -3.81
N ALA A 105 4.50 -10.54 -4.11
CA ALA A 105 5.54 -9.60 -4.46
C ALA A 105 5.08 -8.67 -5.60
N SER A 106 5.45 -7.39 -5.51
CA SER A 106 5.21 -6.38 -6.53
C SER A 106 6.53 -5.70 -6.90
N ASP A 107 6.55 -4.96 -8.01
CA ASP A 107 7.74 -4.18 -8.39
C ASP A 107 8.15 -3.17 -7.31
N ASN A 108 7.18 -2.68 -6.52
CA ASN A 108 7.41 -1.76 -5.40
C ASN A 108 7.73 -2.49 -4.08
N GLU A 109 7.32 -3.75 -3.95
CA GLU A 109 7.45 -4.59 -2.75
C GLU A 109 7.90 -5.99 -3.18
N PRO A 110 9.15 -6.17 -3.62
CA PRO A 110 9.59 -7.41 -4.25
C PRO A 110 9.71 -8.59 -3.28
N VAL A 111 9.78 -8.30 -1.97
CA VAL A 111 9.74 -9.30 -0.88
C VAL A 111 8.34 -9.36 -0.24
N GLY A 112 7.35 -8.67 -0.82
CA GLY A 112 5.99 -8.52 -0.29
C GLY A 112 5.87 -7.47 0.81
N ALA A 113 4.63 -7.20 1.24
CA ALA A 113 4.29 -6.16 2.21
C ALA A 113 4.48 -6.61 3.68
N ILE A 114 5.63 -7.21 4.03
CA ILE A 114 5.91 -7.67 5.40
C ILE A 114 6.28 -6.46 6.26
N LYS A 115 5.46 -6.14 7.27
CA LYS A 115 5.68 -5.04 8.23
C LYS A 115 5.62 -5.57 9.67
N GLY A 116 6.38 -4.98 10.59
CA GLY A 116 6.27 -5.28 12.02
C GLY A 116 7.00 -6.53 12.50
N HIS A 117 7.95 -7.05 11.70
CA HIS A 117 8.75 -8.24 12.03
C HIS A 117 10.22 -7.85 12.26
N GLU A 118 10.48 -6.63 12.75
CA GLU A 118 11.82 -6.13 12.99
C GLU A 118 12.49 -6.89 14.14
N VAL A 119 13.65 -7.47 13.88
CA VAL A 119 14.41 -8.23 14.88
C VAL A 119 15.40 -7.30 15.58
N HIS A 120 15.32 -7.23 16.91
CA HIS A 120 16.31 -6.56 17.73
C HIS A 120 17.34 -7.60 18.20
N ILE A 121 18.55 -7.51 17.67
CA ILE A 121 19.67 -8.36 18.08
C ILE A 121 20.46 -7.59 19.14
N THR A 122 20.48 -8.11 20.37
CA THR A 122 21.31 -7.57 21.45
C THR A 122 22.62 -8.35 21.49
N LEU A 123 23.74 -7.64 21.60
CA LEU A 123 25.06 -8.27 21.75
C LEU A 123 25.33 -8.53 23.24
N ASP A 124 25.93 -9.68 23.55
CA ASP A 124 26.35 -10.03 24.91
C ASP A 124 27.70 -9.38 25.31
N ILE A 125 28.21 -8.45 24.49
CA ILE A 125 29.51 -7.80 24.66
C ILE A 125 29.35 -6.29 24.58
N ASP A 126 30.09 -5.59 25.44
CA ASP A 126 30.15 -4.14 25.48
C ASP A 126 31.29 -3.58 24.61
N ILE A 127 31.18 -2.30 24.27
CA ILE A 127 32.24 -1.55 23.58
C ILE A 127 33.47 -1.43 24.52
N PRO A 128 34.71 -1.65 24.03
CA PRO A 128 35.07 -1.82 22.61
C PRO A 128 34.89 -3.25 22.09
N TYR A 129 34.26 -3.36 20.92
CA TYR A 129 34.10 -4.64 20.24
C TYR A 129 35.45 -5.26 19.84
N PRO A 130 35.54 -6.60 19.83
CA PRO A 130 36.76 -7.31 19.45
C PRO A 130 37.17 -6.97 18.00
N PRO A 131 38.48 -6.94 17.70
CA PRO A 131 38.99 -6.59 16.35
C PRO A 131 38.42 -7.44 15.21
N ILE A 132 37.99 -8.67 15.51
CA ILE A 132 37.36 -9.58 14.54
C ILE A 132 36.05 -9.03 13.96
N LEU A 133 35.39 -8.10 14.66
CA LEU A 133 34.19 -7.39 14.18
C LEU A 133 34.55 -6.12 13.40
N ARG A 134 35.84 -5.86 13.13
CA ARG A 134 36.33 -4.67 12.40
C ARG A 134 37.33 -5.08 11.31
N ILE A 135 37.01 -6.15 10.59
CA ILE A 135 37.89 -6.67 9.54
C ILE A 135 37.67 -5.86 8.25
N PRO A 136 38.74 -5.36 7.61
CA PRO A 136 38.61 -4.69 6.31
C PRO A 136 38.15 -5.67 5.23
N ALA A 137 37.53 -5.13 4.16
CA ALA A 137 37.19 -5.94 3.00
C ALA A 137 38.45 -6.58 2.39
N TYR A 138 38.33 -7.81 1.88
CA TYR A 138 39.41 -8.48 1.17
C TYR A 138 39.71 -7.79 -0.16
N LEU A 139 40.93 -7.97 -0.64
CA LEU A 139 41.32 -7.54 -1.99
C LEU A 139 40.64 -8.45 -3.01
N GLU A 140 39.60 -7.94 -3.66
CA GLU A 140 38.84 -8.68 -4.65
C GLU A 140 39.41 -8.55 -6.06
N SER A 141 39.34 -9.64 -6.83
CA SER A 141 39.68 -9.62 -8.25
C SER A 141 38.71 -8.71 -9.05
N PRO A 142 39.10 -8.18 -10.22
CA PRO A 142 38.20 -7.36 -11.04
C PRO A 142 36.86 -8.06 -11.37
N ARG A 143 36.91 -9.36 -11.69
CA ARG A 143 35.71 -10.19 -11.94
C ARG A 143 34.84 -10.31 -10.69
N ALA A 144 35.45 -10.53 -9.53
CA ALA A 144 34.71 -10.63 -8.28
C ALA A 144 34.03 -9.30 -7.93
N LYS A 145 34.74 -8.18 -8.10
CA LYS A 145 34.20 -6.84 -7.86
C LYS A 145 32.99 -6.52 -8.71
N GLU A 146 33.06 -6.77 -10.02
CA GLU A 146 31.94 -6.54 -10.94
C GLU A 146 30.72 -7.38 -10.57
N THR A 147 30.94 -8.63 -10.20
CA THR A 147 29.86 -9.54 -9.83
C THR A 147 29.24 -9.16 -8.48
N LEU A 148 30.08 -8.80 -7.51
CA LEU A 148 29.64 -8.30 -6.21
C LEU A 148 28.79 -7.03 -6.36
N GLU A 149 29.19 -6.12 -7.24
CA GLU A 149 28.43 -4.89 -7.51
C GLU A 149 27.03 -5.18 -8.05
N LYS A 150 26.89 -6.19 -8.93
CA LYS A 150 25.58 -6.65 -9.42
C LYS A 150 24.71 -7.18 -8.27
N HIS A 151 25.24 -8.09 -7.45
CA HIS A 151 24.51 -8.63 -6.28
C HIS A 151 24.11 -7.54 -5.29
N ILE A 152 25.00 -6.59 -5.00
CA ILE A 152 24.72 -5.47 -4.10
C ILE A 152 23.61 -4.58 -4.68
N GLN A 153 23.65 -4.27 -5.98
CA GLN A 153 22.60 -3.47 -6.61
C GLN A 153 21.25 -4.16 -6.58
N GLU A 154 21.19 -5.46 -6.85
CA GLU A 154 19.97 -6.27 -6.74
C GLU A 154 19.41 -6.22 -5.31
N LEU A 155 20.25 -6.44 -4.29
CA LEU A 155 19.82 -6.40 -2.90
C LEU A 155 19.37 -5.00 -2.44
N ILE A 156 19.93 -3.93 -3.01
CA ILE A 156 19.45 -2.56 -2.78
C ILE A 156 18.08 -2.35 -3.42
N GLN A 157 17.87 -2.82 -4.66
CA GLN A 157 16.57 -2.75 -5.34
C GLN A 157 15.50 -3.55 -4.59
N LEU A 158 15.88 -4.69 -4.01
CA LEU A 158 15.00 -5.52 -3.18
C LEU A 158 14.71 -4.90 -1.80
N GLY A 159 15.37 -3.81 -1.42
CA GLY A 159 15.24 -3.19 -0.09
C GLY A 159 15.86 -4.01 1.04
N VAL A 160 16.69 -5.01 0.73
CA VAL A 160 17.40 -5.85 1.72
C VAL A 160 18.65 -5.14 2.24
N LEU A 161 19.37 -4.46 1.35
CA LEU A 161 20.51 -3.62 1.70
C LEU A 161 20.17 -2.15 1.54
N ARG A 162 20.75 -1.30 2.39
CA ARG A 162 20.72 0.15 2.22
C ARG A 162 22.12 0.73 2.33
N LYS A 163 22.33 1.86 1.65
CA LYS A 163 23.53 2.66 1.85
C LYS A 163 23.44 3.35 3.22
N VAL A 164 24.49 3.19 4.03
CA VAL A 164 24.64 3.90 5.30
C VAL A 164 25.08 5.34 5.02
N GLY A 165 24.43 6.33 5.65
CA GLY A 165 24.73 7.74 5.45
C GLY A 165 26.08 8.16 6.04
N HIS A 166 26.64 9.28 5.57
CA HIS A 166 27.93 9.79 6.06
C HIS A 166 27.96 10.12 7.56
N ASN A 167 26.78 10.36 8.16
CA ASN A 167 26.63 10.70 9.58
C ASN A 167 26.28 9.49 10.44
N GLU A 168 26.16 8.30 9.86
CA GLU A 168 25.84 7.07 10.59
C GLU A 168 27.14 6.30 10.85
N GLU A 169 27.43 6.04 12.13
CA GLU A 169 28.59 5.25 12.50
C GLU A 169 28.30 3.75 12.36
N VAL A 170 29.22 3.03 11.72
CA VAL A 170 29.16 1.58 11.56
C VAL A 170 30.24 0.96 12.45
N GLU A 171 29.82 0.44 13.60
CA GLU A 171 30.72 -0.09 14.63
C GLU A 171 31.26 -1.49 14.29
N VAL A 172 30.52 -2.25 13.49
CA VAL A 172 30.82 -3.63 13.07
C VAL A 172 30.96 -3.71 11.54
N LYS A 173 32.09 -4.24 11.08
CA LYS A 173 32.41 -4.46 9.67
C LYS A 173 32.97 -5.87 9.49
N THR A 174 32.31 -6.62 8.63
CA THR A 174 32.73 -7.96 8.21
C THR A 174 33.01 -7.94 6.72
N PRO A 175 34.07 -8.64 6.26
CA PRO A 175 34.34 -8.75 4.85
C PRO A 175 33.22 -9.56 4.19
N VAL A 176 32.92 -9.19 2.95
CA VAL A 176 32.03 -9.94 2.07
C VAL A 176 32.89 -10.64 1.04
N ILE A 177 32.56 -11.88 0.72
CA ILE A 177 33.24 -12.68 -0.29
C ILE A 177 32.26 -13.17 -1.34
N ILE A 178 32.78 -13.59 -2.49
CA ILE A 178 31.98 -14.23 -3.53
C ILE A 178 32.40 -15.68 -3.72
N ALA A 179 31.43 -16.59 -3.66
CA ALA A 179 31.62 -18.01 -3.92
C ALA A 179 31.05 -18.37 -5.30
N TRP A 180 31.78 -19.18 -6.05
CA TRP A 180 31.39 -19.63 -7.39
C TRP A 180 31.02 -21.11 -7.40
N ASN A 181 29.97 -21.47 -8.14
CA ASN A 181 29.59 -22.86 -8.39
C ASN A 181 29.01 -22.98 -9.80
N ASN A 182 29.63 -23.76 -10.69
CA ASN A 182 29.17 -24.00 -12.07
C ASN A 182 28.72 -22.71 -12.80
N ASP A 183 29.58 -21.69 -12.76
CA ASP A 183 29.36 -20.33 -13.32
C ASP A 183 28.34 -19.44 -12.62
N GLU A 184 27.59 -19.97 -11.65
CA GLU A 184 26.77 -19.17 -10.75
C GLU A 184 27.62 -18.61 -9.60
N SER A 185 27.22 -17.45 -9.09
CA SER A 185 27.91 -16.78 -8.00
C SER A 185 26.96 -16.42 -6.88
N ARG A 186 27.47 -16.45 -5.64
CA ARG A 186 26.72 -16.02 -4.45
C ARG A 186 27.60 -15.16 -3.55
N MET A 187 27.00 -14.12 -2.99
CA MET A 187 27.60 -13.30 -1.95
C MET A 187 27.53 -14.04 -0.61
N VAL A 188 28.63 -14.04 0.15
CA VAL A 188 28.76 -14.68 1.47
C VAL A 188 29.37 -13.71 2.47
#